data_AF-A0AAD7MVD5-F1
#
_entry.id   AF-A0AAD7MVD5-F1
#
_cell.length_a   1.000
_cell.length_b   1.000
_cell.length_c   1.000
_cell.angle_alpha   90.00
_cell.angle_beta   90.00
_cell.angle_gamma   90.00
#
_symmetry.space_group_name_H-M   'P 1'
#
loop_
_entity.id
_entity.type
_entity.pdbx_description
1 polymer ?
#
loop_
_entity_poly.entity_id
_entity_poly.type
_entity_poly.pdbx_seq_one_letter_code
_entity_poly.pdbx_strand_id
1 'polypeptide(L)'
;MKTVAAINPKVTSVQEVLEISIRHGLPVPLYLPVDCVREFKDHVVSPLILRTQGARYEPGYLDHPLIWKANGGAIVYGQYKAGLHDLLDRGNAIVFIGLGGSLRYIAEKYNPDLVQRLARGPGLQVTQFGKGQMSLFPQGDVETFFTRDRVSASEIGMLEGLIAGASPGSERTLWPSTAVIEAECPHWNGYLNSGLYAILENVSKDIDKGIYRWRTFGQWREYFRTVCKGIHTAGPKSTDEDFLVGGTIFDHAFPVNWQTVNVRDLEIPERFEPTSN
;
A
#
# COMPACT_ATOMS: atom_id res chain seq x y z
N MET A 1 9.92 8.40 6.43
CA MET A 1 11.25 8.49 5.77
C MET A 1 12.28 9.20 6.64
N LYS A 2 12.12 10.51 6.95
CA LYS A 2 13.08 11.25 7.80
C LYS A 2 13.37 10.61 9.17
N THR A 3 12.35 10.24 9.94
CA THR A 3 12.54 9.60 11.25
C THR A 3 13.43 8.36 11.15
N VAL A 4 13.23 7.55 10.10
CA VAL A 4 14.00 6.34 9.85
C VAL A 4 15.47 6.65 9.55
N ALA A 5 15.73 7.71 8.79
CA ALA A 5 17.08 8.18 8.49
C ALA A 5 17.80 8.69 9.76
N ALA A 6 17.07 9.42 10.62
CA ALA A 6 17.63 10.09 11.78
C ALA A 6 17.91 9.16 12.97
N ILE A 7 17.09 8.13 13.19
CA ILE A 7 17.25 7.20 14.33
C ILE A 7 18.24 6.07 14.05
N ASN A 8 18.62 5.85 12.79
CA ASN A 8 19.54 4.79 12.40
C ASN A 8 20.84 5.41 11.87
N PRO A 9 21.92 5.44 12.68
CA PRO A 9 23.19 6.08 12.30
C PRO A 9 23.90 5.40 11.13
N LYS A 10 23.39 4.25 10.65
CA LYS A 10 23.88 3.55 9.46
C LYS A 10 23.22 4.02 8.17
N VAL A 11 22.14 4.80 8.24
CA VAL A 11 21.46 5.33 7.05
C VAL A 11 22.23 6.54 6.56
N THR A 12 22.85 6.39 5.40
CA THR A 12 23.71 7.40 4.75
C THR A 12 23.19 7.80 3.38
N SER A 13 22.20 7.09 2.85
CA SER A 13 21.64 7.35 1.52
C SER A 13 20.12 7.26 1.46
N VAL A 14 19.54 7.98 0.50
CA VAL A 14 18.09 8.00 0.25
C VAL A 14 17.57 6.63 -0.17
N GLN A 15 18.42 5.87 -0.88
CA GLN A 15 18.13 4.48 -1.22
C GLN A 15 17.89 3.65 0.04
N GLU A 16 18.74 3.76 1.06
CA GLU A 16 18.55 3.04 2.33
C GLU A 16 17.27 3.47 3.05
N VAL A 17 16.93 4.76 3.01
CA VAL A 17 15.65 5.26 3.57
C VAL A 17 14.45 4.63 2.87
N LEU A 18 14.47 4.59 1.53
CA LEU A 18 13.42 3.99 0.73
C LEU A 18 13.33 2.48 1.00
N GLU A 19 14.47 1.78 1.00
CA GLU A 19 14.52 0.34 1.29
C GLU A 19 13.96 0.02 2.68
N ILE A 20 14.34 0.77 3.71
CA ILE A 20 13.81 0.55 5.07
C ILE A 20 12.31 0.88 5.10
N SER A 21 11.88 2.00 4.49
CA SER A 21 10.47 2.38 4.48
C SER A 21 9.60 1.33 3.78
N ILE A 22 10.05 0.84 2.63
CA ILE A 22 9.41 -0.25 1.90
C ILE A 22 9.43 -1.53 2.74
N ARG A 23 10.58 -1.92 3.33
CA ARG A 23 10.71 -3.14 4.15
C ARG A 23 9.78 -3.14 5.36
N HIS A 24 9.58 -2.00 6.02
CA HIS A 24 8.68 -1.85 7.15
C HIS A 24 7.22 -1.54 6.78
N GLY A 25 6.92 -1.41 5.48
CA GLY A 25 5.55 -1.26 4.99
C GLY A 25 4.96 0.08 5.36
N LEU A 26 5.83 1.09 5.46
CA LEU A 26 5.42 2.47 5.52
C LEU A 26 4.83 2.85 4.16
N PRO A 27 3.77 3.68 4.12
CA PRO A 27 3.30 4.25 2.87
C PRO A 27 4.41 5.10 2.21
N VAL A 28 4.74 4.78 0.96
CA VAL A 28 5.71 5.49 0.13
C VAL A 28 5.10 5.73 -1.25
N PRO A 29 4.28 6.78 -1.41
CA PRO A 29 3.77 7.15 -2.74
C PRO A 29 4.91 7.73 -3.59
N LEU A 30 5.09 7.19 -4.80
CA LEU A 30 6.06 7.71 -5.77
C LEU A 30 5.38 8.73 -6.68
N TYR A 31 5.80 9.97 -6.58
CA TYR A 31 5.36 11.06 -7.45
C TYR A 31 6.45 11.38 -8.46
N LEU A 32 6.04 11.62 -9.70
CA LEU A 32 6.93 11.97 -10.80
C LEU A 32 6.47 13.30 -11.41
N PRO A 33 7.36 14.30 -11.54
CA PRO A 33 7.07 15.49 -12.35
C PRO A 33 6.64 15.08 -13.77
N VAL A 34 5.58 15.70 -14.29
CA VAL A 34 4.98 15.30 -15.59
C VAL A 34 5.97 15.43 -16.76
N ASP A 35 6.85 16.41 -16.69
CA ASP A 35 7.95 16.63 -17.64
C ASP A 35 9.03 15.54 -17.58
N CYS A 36 9.28 14.96 -16.40
CA CYS A 36 10.24 13.87 -16.19
C CYS A 36 9.72 12.48 -16.59
N VAL A 37 8.44 12.31 -16.94
CA VAL A 37 7.84 10.99 -17.28
C VAL A 37 8.63 10.26 -18.37
N ARG A 38 9.18 10.99 -19.33
CA ARG A 38 9.93 10.42 -20.46
C ARG A 38 11.23 9.75 -20.05
N GLU A 39 11.84 10.16 -18.94
CA GLU A 39 13.11 9.60 -18.44
C GLU A 39 12.93 8.19 -17.85
N PHE A 40 11.71 7.87 -17.43
CA PHE A 40 11.35 6.58 -16.83
C PHE A 40 10.67 5.62 -17.82
N LYS A 41 10.68 5.95 -19.11
CA LYS A 41 10.17 5.06 -20.15
C LYS A 41 11.13 3.91 -20.36
N ASP A 42 10.75 2.72 -19.88
CA ASP A 42 11.41 1.49 -20.29
C ASP A 42 11.43 1.38 -21.82
N HIS A 43 12.63 1.28 -22.40
CA HIS A 43 12.80 1.25 -23.86
C HIS A 43 12.34 -0.08 -24.49
N VAL A 44 12.02 -1.10 -23.68
CA VAL A 44 11.62 -2.43 -24.17
C VAL A 44 10.38 -2.92 -23.42
N VAL A 45 9.21 -2.48 -23.87
CA VAL A 45 7.92 -3.08 -23.46
C VAL A 45 7.30 -3.78 -24.66
N SER A 46 6.90 -5.03 -24.46
CA SER A 46 6.28 -5.82 -25.54
C SER A 46 5.02 -5.11 -26.08
N PRO A 47 4.85 -5.02 -27.42
CA PRO A 47 3.63 -4.48 -28.01
C PRO A 47 2.35 -5.21 -27.54
N LEU A 48 2.47 -6.49 -27.18
CA LEU A 48 1.37 -7.25 -26.61
C LEU A 48 0.95 -6.69 -25.25
N ILE A 49 1.91 -6.40 -24.37
CA ILE A 49 1.68 -5.81 -23.04
C ILE A 49 1.05 -4.43 -23.18
N LEU A 50 1.53 -3.60 -24.12
CA LEU A 50 0.95 -2.29 -24.37
C LEU A 50 -0.52 -2.38 -24.78
N ARG A 51 -0.89 -3.34 -25.64
CA ARG A 51 -2.28 -3.53 -26.07
C ARG A 51 -3.16 -4.13 -24.96
N THR A 52 -2.68 -5.13 -24.23
CA THR A 52 -3.50 -5.85 -23.25
C THR A 52 -3.65 -5.09 -21.93
N GLN A 53 -2.62 -4.37 -21.49
CA GLN A 53 -2.69 -3.58 -20.26
C GLN A 53 -3.26 -2.18 -20.49
N GLY A 54 -3.00 -1.56 -21.64
CA GLY A 54 -3.49 -0.19 -21.92
C GLY A 54 -5.01 -0.06 -21.83
N ALA A 55 -5.75 -1.05 -22.34
CA ALA A 55 -7.21 -1.09 -22.27
C ALA A 55 -7.77 -1.07 -20.84
N ARG A 56 -6.98 -1.50 -19.85
CA ARG A 56 -7.37 -1.54 -18.42
C ARG A 56 -7.32 -0.17 -17.77
N TYR A 57 -6.65 0.79 -18.38
CA TYR A 57 -6.51 2.15 -17.89
C TYR A 57 -7.47 3.14 -18.56
N GLU A 58 -8.31 2.67 -19.49
CA GLU A 58 -9.31 3.50 -20.14
C GLU A 58 -10.53 3.74 -19.24
N PRO A 59 -11.18 4.91 -19.35
CA PRO A 59 -12.42 5.18 -18.63
C PRO A 59 -13.49 4.12 -18.92
N GLY A 60 -14.16 3.65 -17.87
CA GLY A 60 -15.21 2.64 -17.98
C GLY A 60 -14.74 1.19 -17.96
N TYR A 61 -13.43 0.92 -17.89
CA TYR A 61 -12.94 -0.42 -17.56
C TYR A 61 -13.41 -0.82 -16.15
N LEU A 62 -13.97 -2.02 -16.04
CA LEU A 62 -14.43 -2.60 -14.78
C LEU A 62 -13.75 -3.95 -14.58
N ASP A 63 -13.17 -4.15 -13.39
CA ASP A 63 -12.69 -5.46 -12.99
C ASP A 63 -13.85 -6.43 -12.82
N HIS A 64 -13.57 -7.72 -13.05
CA HIS A 64 -14.58 -8.77 -12.87
C HIS A 64 -14.82 -8.96 -11.37
N PRO A 65 -16.03 -8.69 -10.84
CA PRO A 65 -16.29 -8.83 -9.42
C PRO A 65 -16.30 -10.30 -9.01
N LEU A 66 -15.94 -10.57 -7.75
CA LEU A 66 -16.14 -11.90 -7.17
C LEU A 66 -17.62 -12.10 -6.86
N ILE A 67 -18.15 -13.24 -7.28
CA ILE A 67 -19.58 -13.56 -7.12
C ILE A 67 -19.72 -14.73 -6.17
N TRP A 68 -20.47 -14.53 -5.08
CA TRP A 68 -20.79 -15.62 -4.17
C TRP A 68 -21.62 -16.68 -4.89
N LYS A 69 -21.21 -17.95 -4.78
CA LYS A 69 -22.00 -19.10 -5.23
C LYS A 69 -22.34 -19.97 -4.02
N ALA A 70 -23.61 -20.38 -3.91
CA ALA A 70 -24.22 -20.97 -2.71
C ALA A 70 -23.43 -22.13 -2.05
N ASN A 71 -22.60 -22.86 -2.82
CA ASN A 71 -21.86 -24.03 -2.34
C ASN A 71 -20.33 -23.96 -2.58
N GLY A 72 -19.75 -22.78 -2.80
CA GLY A 72 -18.46 -22.70 -3.49
C GLY A 72 -17.38 -21.82 -2.87
N GLY A 73 -17.14 -21.85 -1.55
CA GLY A 73 -16.01 -21.09 -0.97
C GLY A 73 -14.66 -21.35 -1.69
N ALA A 74 -14.42 -22.59 -2.13
CA ALA A 74 -13.28 -22.99 -2.95
C ALA A 74 -13.37 -22.50 -4.42
N ILE A 75 -14.56 -22.48 -5.00
CA ILE A 75 -14.79 -21.96 -6.36
C ILE A 75 -14.51 -20.46 -6.41
N VAL A 76 -15.03 -19.72 -5.43
CA VAL A 76 -14.78 -18.28 -5.31
C VAL A 76 -13.30 -18.01 -5.03
N TYR A 77 -12.63 -18.86 -4.26
CA TYR A 77 -11.19 -18.75 -4.08
C TYR A 77 -10.42 -18.96 -5.39
N GLY A 78 -10.85 -19.89 -6.24
CA GLY A 78 -10.28 -20.06 -7.58
C GLY A 78 -10.44 -18.80 -8.45
N GLN A 79 -11.61 -18.15 -8.41
CA GLN A 79 -11.85 -16.88 -9.09
C GLN A 79 -10.98 -15.75 -8.53
N TYR A 80 -10.89 -15.66 -7.21
CA TYR A 80 -10.02 -14.71 -6.51
C TYR A 80 -8.57 -14.90 -6.91
N LYS A 81 -8.04 -16.12 -6.89
CA LYS A 81 -6.64 -16.38 -7.27
C LYS A 81 -6.36 -15.98 -8.71
N ALA A 82 -7.27 -16.28 -9.65
CA ALA A 82 -7.11 -15.89 -11.04
C ALA A 82 -7.15 -14.35 -11.21
N GLY A 83 -8.12 -13.68 -10.58
CA GLY A 83 -8.23 -12.22 -10.61
C GLY A 83 -7.05 -11.51 -9.92
N LEU A 84 -6.55 -12.10 -8.83
CA LEU A 84 -5.39 -11.60 -8.09
C LEU A 84 -4.11 -11.67 -8.92
N HIS A 85 -3.86 -12.79 -9.62
CA HIS A 85 -2.71 -12.87 -10.53
C HIS A 85 -2.82 -11.85 -11.66
N ASP A 86 -4.00 -11.73 -12.30
CA ASP A 86 -4.21 -10.72 -13.34
C ASP A 86 -3.99 -9.29 -12.83
N LEU A 87 -4.40 -9.00 -11.59
CA LEU A 87 -4.23 -7.71 -10.93
C LEU A 87 -2.74 -7.42 -10.65
N LEU A 88 -2.01 -8.37 -10.08
CA LEU A 88 -0.62 -8.18 -9.67
C LEU A 88 0.37 -8.17 -10.85
N ASP A 89 -0.04 -8.67 -12.01
CA ASP A 89 0.73 -8.60 -13.25
C ASP A 89 0.63 -7.22 -13.95
N ARG A 90 -0.26 -6.34 -13.47
CA ARG A 90 -0.44 -5.00 -14.06
C ARG A 90 0.75 -4.09 -13.78
N GLY A 91 0.94 -3.11 -14.66
CA GLY A 91 1.96 -2.08 -14.52
C GLY A 91 1.87 -1.25 -13.23
N ASN A 92 0.65 -0.98 -12.77
CA ASN A 92 0.35 -0.20 -11.54
C ASN A 92 0.34 -1.04 -10.25
N ALA A 93 0.55 -2.36 -10.30
CA ALA A 93 0.48 -3.22 -9.11
C ALA A 93 1.49 -2.85 -8.01
N ILE A 94 2.59 -2.16 -8.38
CA ILE A 94 3.58 -1.63 -7.41
C ILE A 94 2.96 -0.67 -6.39
N VAL A 95 1.82 -0.04 -6.73
CA VAL A 95 1.10 0.87 -5.82
C VAL A 95 0.68 0.15 -4.55
N PHE A 96 0.32 -1.13 -4.61
CA PHE A 96 -0.07 -1.87 -3.40
C PHE A 96 1.08 -1.97 -2.39
N ILE A 97 2.32 -2.05 -2.86
CA ILE A 97 3.50 -1.99 -1.99
C ILE A 97 3.65 -0.58 -1.42
N GLY A 98 3.52 0.45 -2.26
CA GLY A 98 3.61 1.86 -1.86
C GLY A 98 2.48 2.33 -0.93
N LEU A 99 1.32 1.66 -0.91
CA LEU A 99 0.24 1.92 0.03
C LEU A 99 0.53 1.38 1.44
N GLY A 100 1.44 0.41 1.57
CA GLY A 100 1.82 -0.18 2.86
C GLY A 100 0.72 -1.04 3.49
N GLY A 101 0.82 -1.26 4.80
CA GLY A 101 -0.21 -1.94 5.59
C GLY A 101 -0.57 -3.36 5.12
N SER A 102 -1.86 -3.70 5.19
CA SER A 102 -2.37 -5.01 4.76
C SER A 102 -2.33 -5.21 3.25
N LEU A 103 -2.57 -4.16 2.46
CA LEU A 103 -2.53 -4.22 1.01
C LEU A 103 -1.14 -4.63 0.53
N ARG A 104 -0.08 -4.04 1.11
CA ARG A 104 1.30 -4.47 0.88
C ARG A 104 1.48 -5.95 1.21
N TYR A 105 1.08 -6.38 2.41
CA TYR A 105 1.28 -7.77 2.85
C TYR A 105 0.68 -8.76 1.85
N ILE A 106 -0.56 -8.50 1.39
CA ILE A 106 -1.25 -9.38 0.43
C ILE A 106 -0.51 -9.35 -0.90
N ALA A 107 -0.20 -8.17 -1.45
CA ALA A 107 0.48 -8.06 -2.74
C ALA A 107 1.86 -8.74 -2.72
N GLU A 108 2.65 -8.53 -1.67
CA GLU A 108 3.99 -9.13 -1.50
C GLU A 108 3.92 -10.66 -1.35
N LYS A 109 2.90 -11.18 -0.65
CA LYS A 109 2.71 -12.64 -0.52
C LYS A 109 2.50 -13.33 -1.86
N TYR A 110 1.74 -12.71 -2.77
CA TYR A 110 1.39 -13.33 -4.05
C TYR A 110 2.27 -12.90 -5.23
N ASN A 111 3.00 -11.79 -5.11
CA ASN A 111 3.99 -11.34 -6.07
C ASN A 111 5.13 -10.58 -5.35
N PRO A 112 6.16 -11.29 -4.83
CA PRO A 112 7.25 -10.68 -4.07
C PRO A 112 8.12 -9.74 -4.92
N ASP A 113 8.12 -9.90 -6.25
CA ASP A 113 8.90 -9.06 -7.16
C ASP A 113 8.39 -7.61 -7.21
N LEU A 114 7.17 -7.34 -6.73
CA LEU A 114 6.61 -5.99 -6.68
C LEU A 114 7.43 -5.03 -5.83
N VAL A 115 8.10 -5.52 -4.78
CA VAL A 115 8.99 -4.71 -3.94
C VAL A 115 10.18 -4.21 -4.76
N GLN A 116 10.80 -5.10 -5.53
CA GLN A 116 11.92 -4.74 -6.40
C GLN A 116 11.47 -3.86 -7.56
N ARG A 117 10.28 -4.10 -8.11
CA ARG A 117 9.69 -3.25 -9.16
C ARG A 117 9.44 -1.84 -8.66
N LEU A 118 8.89 -1.67 -7.45
CA LEU A 118 8.70 -0.35 -6.84
C LEU A 118 10.05 0.38 -6.66
N ALA A 119 11.09 -0.34 -6.23
CA ALA A 119 12.42 0.24 -6.05
C ALA A 119 13.07 0.72 -7.38
N ARG A 120 12.63 0.21 -8.54
CA ARG A 120 13.09 0.67 -9.86
C ARG A 120 12.40 1.95 -10.33
N GLY A 121 11.31 2.35 -9.68
CA GLY A 121 10.59 3.59 -9.97
C GLY A 121 9.11 3.39 -10.28
N PRO A 122 8.48 4.40 -10.90
CA PRO A 122 7.05 4.39 -11.22
C PRO A 122 6.67 3.29 -12.22
N GLY A 123 5.39 2.91 -12.17
CA GLY A 123 4.83 1.81 -12.95
C GLY A 123 4.50 2.20 -14.39
N LEU A 124 4.19 1.18 -15.20
CA LEU A 124 3.90 1.37 -16.62
C LEU A 124 2.66 2.24 -16.86
N GLN A 125 1.71 2.30 -15.91
CA GLN A 125 0.52 3.15 -16.01
C GLN A 125 0.91 4.62 -16.16
N VAL A 126 1.90 5.08 -15.40
CA VAL A 126 2.46 6.43 -15.53
C VAL A 126 3.42 6.51 -16.70
N THR A 127 4.43 5.64 -16.74
CA THR A 127 5.60 5.83 -17.61
C THR A 127 5.30 5.57 -19.08
N GLN A 128 4.49 4.55 -19.38
CA GLN A 128 4.17 4.17 -20.76
C GLN A 128 2.81 4.69 -21.21
N PHE A 129 1.78 4.54 -20.37
CA PHE A 129 0.40 4.88 -20.76
C PHE A 129 0.04 6.34 -20.48
N GLY A 130 0.75 7.03 -19.57
CA GLY A 130 0.43 8.40 -19.19
C GLY A 130 -0.95 8.53 -18.51
N LYS A 131 -1.43 7.46 -17.84
CA LYS A 131 -2.77 7.37 -17.22
C LYS A 131 -2.72 7.40 -15.69
N GLY A 132 -1.68 8.02 -15.14
CA GLY A 132 -1.52 8.21 -13.69
C GLY A 132 -2.54 9.19 -13.11
N GLN A 133 -2.63 9.21 -11.78
CA GLN A 133 -3.33 10.26 -11.04
C GLN A 133 -2.45 11.51 -10.99
N MET A 134 -2.99 12.64 -11.46
CA MET A 134 -2.32 13.93 -11.35
C MET A 134 -2.53 14.55 -9.97
N SER A 135 -1.54 15.28 -9.49
CA SER A 135 -1.59 16.08 -8.27
C SER A 135 -0.77 17.35 -8.48
N LEU A 136 -1.20 18.45 -7.90
CA LEU A 136 -0.50 19.72 -7.94
C LEU A 136 0.22 19.92 -6.62
N PHE A 137 1.52 20.18 -6.66
CA PHE A 137 2.30 20.49 -5.46
C PHE A 137 3.11 21.77 -5.67
N PRO A 138 3.26 22.60 -4.61
CA PRO A 138 4.15 23.75 -4.66
C PRO A 138 5.62 23.30 -4.66
N GLN A 139 6.43 23.88 -5.54
CA GLN A 139 7.88 23.70 -5.58
C GLN A 139 8.52 25.10 -5.58
N GLY A 140 8.86 25.59 -4.38
CA GLY A 140 9.17 27.02 -4.19
C GLY A 140 7.94 27.89 -4.48
N ASP A 141 8.11 28.89 -5.33
CA ASP A 141 7.04 29.82 -5.73
C ASP A 141 6.19 29.35 -6.93
N VAL A 142 6.46 28.15 -7.47
CA VAL A 142 5.81 27.63 -8.67
C VAL A 142 4.99 26.38 -8.35
N GLU A 143 3.76 26.33 -8.85
CA GLU A 143 2.94 25.12 -8.81
C GLU A 143 3.38 24.15 -9.93
N THR A 144 3.75 22.93 -9.54
CA THR A 144 4.23 21.90 -10.47
C THR A 144 3.29 20.70 -10.47
N PHE A 145 2.98 20.18 -11.66
CA PHE A 145 2.16 18.99 -11.82
C PHE A 145 3.00 17.73 -11.64
N PHE A 146 2.54 16.85 -10.77
CA PHE A 146 3.09 15.52 -10.55
C PHE A 146 2.07 14.46 -10.95
N THR A 147 2.56 13.30 -11.36
CA THR A 147 1.76 12.12 -11.67
C THR A 147 2.25 10.93 -10.86
N ARG A 148 1.33 10.05 -10.48
CA ARG A 148 1.64 8.80 -9.79
C ARG A 148 0.75 7.68 -10.28
N ASP A 149 1.20 6.44 -10.10
CA ASP A 149 0.34 5.29 -10.33
C ASP A 149 -0.86 5.33 -9.37
N ARG A 150 -1.99 4.81 -9.84
CA ARG A 150 -3.24 4.76 -9.09
C ARG A 150 -3.83 3.36 -9.14
N VAL A 151 -4.56 3.04 -8.07
CA VAL A 151 -5.43 1.87 -8.00
C VAL A 151 -6.85 2.32 -7.71
N SER A 152 -7.82 1.64 -8.30
CA SER A 152 -9.24 1.86 -8.06
C SER A 152 -9.72 1.14 -6.80
N ALA A 153 -10.88 1.55 -6.28
CA ALA A 153 -11.53 0.82 -5.19
C ALA A 153 -11.86 -0.64 -5.58
N SER A 154 -12.13 -0.91 -6.87
CA SER A 154 -12.37 -2.27 -7.36
C SER A 154 -11.09 -3.13 -7.35
N GLU A 155 -9.94 -2.52 -7.66
CA GLU A 155 -8.64 -3.19 -7.61
C GLU A 155 -8.26 -3.50 -6.16
N ILE A 156 -8.48 -2.56 -5.23
CA ILE A 156 -8.32 -2.79 -3.78
C ILE A 156 -9.25 -3.91 -3.32
N GLY A 157 -10.53 -3.85 -3.70
CA GLY A 157 -11.50 -4.89 -3.37
C GLY A 157 -11.08 -6.26 -3.91
N MET A 158 -10.59 -6.34 -5.15
CA MET A 158 -10.07 -7.60 -5.71
C MET A 158 -8.89 -8.12 -4.88
N LEU A 159 -7.95 -7.26 -4.46
CA LEU A 159 -6.82 -7.66 -3.61
C LEU A 159 -7.28 -8.25 -2.27
N GLU A 160 -8.25 -7.60 -1.63
CA GLU A 160 -8.84 -8.02 -0.34
C GLU A 160 -9.76 -9.26 -0.46
N GLY A 161 -10.08 -9.67 -1.69
CA GLY A 161 -11.06 -10.72 -1.96
C GLY A 161 -12.47 -10.27 -1.62
N LEU A 162 -12.86 -9.07 -2.03
CA LEU A 162 -14.19 -8.50 -1.80
C LEU A 162 -15.23 -9.20 -2.66
N ILE A 163 -16.27 -9.68 -1.99
CA ILE A 163 -17.50 -10.18 -2.56
C ILE A 163 -18.59 -9.19 -2.19
N ALA A 164 -19.20 -8.58 -3.22
CA ALA A 164 -20.28 -7.64 -3.03
C ALA A 164 -21.47 -8.31 -2.31
N GLY A 165 -22.03 -7.58 -1.34
CA GLY A 165 -23.22 -7.97 -0.63
C GLY A 165 -24.49 -7.65 -1.41
N ALA A 166 -25.59 -8.37 -1.14
CA ALA A 166 -26.91 -8.01 -1.66
C ALA A 166 -27.51 -6.80 -0.93
N SER A 167 -27.04 -6.53 0.29
CA SER A 167 -27.40 -5.39 1.13
C SER A 167 -26.18 -4.76 1.80
N PRO A 168 -26.24 -3.49 2.23
CA PRO A 168 -25.16 -2.86 2.99
C PRO A 168 -24.73 -3.71 4.20
N GLY A 169 -23.43 -3.89 4.38
CA GLY A 169 -22.87 -4.69 5.48
C GLY A 169 -22.92 -6.21 5.29
N SER A 170 -23.50 -6.71 4.18
CA SER A 170 -23.46 -8.13 3.81
C SER A 170 -22.26 -8.51 2.93
N GLU A 171 -21.43 -7.53 2.60
CA GLU A 171 -20.17 -7.71 1.89
C GLU A 171 -19.25 -8.64 2.68
N ARG A 172 -18.48 -9.45 1.96
CA ARG A 172 -17.52 -10.39 2.54
C ARG A 172 -16.15 -10.17 1.93
N THR A 173 -15.11 -10.28 2.75
CA THR A 173 -13.73 -10.24 2.26
C THR A 173 -12.98 -11.49 2.73
N LEU A 174 -12.01 -11.91 1.94
CA LEU A 174 -11.09 -13.01 2.32
C LEU A 174 -10.01 -12.52 3.28
N TRP A 175 -9.56 -11.29 3.06
CA TRP A 175 -8.61 -10.56 3.91
C TRP A 175 -9.32 -9.44 4.65
N PRO A 176 -8.86 -9.04 5.85
CA PRO A 176 -9.44 -7.89 6.54
C PRO A 176 -9.13 -6.62 5.73
N SER A 177 -10.15 -5.82 5.44
CA SER A 177 -9.94 -4.57 4.71
C SER A 177 -9.21 -3.53 5.56
N THR A 178 -8.61 -2.53 4.93
CA THR A 178 -7.94 -1.42 5.65
C THR A 178 -8.88 -0.76 6.66
N ALA A 179 -10.14 -0.51 6.27
CA ALA A 179 -11.15 0.08 7.16
C ALA A 179 -11.46 -0.79 8.39
N VAL A 180 -11.51 -2.12 8.21
CA VAL A 180 -11.72 -3.06 9.33
C VAL A 180 -10.50 -3.05 10.25
N ILE A 181 -9.29 -3.06 9.71
CA ILE A 181 -8.04 -3.04 10.50
C ILE A 181 -7.96 -1.73 11.29
N GLU A 182 -8.21 -0.59 10.65
CA GLU A 182 -8.21 0.73 11.28
C GLU A 182 -9.21 0.82 12.43
N ALA A 183 -10.42 0.26 12.25
CA ALA A 183 -11.46 0.30 13.25
C ALA A 183 -11.22 -0.69 14.41
N GLU A 184 -10.80 -1.92 14.11
CA GLU A 184 -10.93 -3.04 15.04
C GLU A 184 -9.59 -3.66 15.47
N CYS A 185 -8.47 -3.34 14.81
CA CYS A 185 -7.15 -3.89 15.15
C CYS A 185 -6.38 -2.93 16.08
N PRO A 186 -6.19 -3.26 17.37
CA PRO A 186 -5.44 -2.39 18.28
C PRO A 186 -3.96 -2.27 17.92
N HIS A 187 -3.42 -3.22 17.16
CA HIS A 187 -2.05 -3.16 16.65
C HIS A 187 -1.88 -2.23 15.46
N TRP A 188 -2.93 -1.64 14.91
CA TRP A 188 -2.80 -0.73 13.77
C TRP A 188 -2.35 0.66 14.19
N ASN A 189 -1.14 1.04 13.75
CA ASN A 189 -0.55 2.38 13.94
C ASN A 189 -0.18 3.05 12.60
N GLY A 190 -0.91 2.74 11.52
CA GLY A 190 -0.62 3.28 10.17
C GLY A 190 0.45 2.54 9.36
N TYR A 191 1.00 1.43 9.88
CA TYR A 191 2.01 0.62 9.18
C TYR A 191 1.96 -0.86 9.57
N LEU A 192 2.67 -1.70 8.80
CA LEU A 192 2.76 -3.13 9.01
C LEU A 192 3.78 -3.48 10.11
N ASN A 193 3.36 -3.44 11.38
CA ASN A 193 4.20 -3.89 12.50
C ASN A 193 4.14 -5.41 12.72
N SER A 194 4.95 -5.92 13.64
CA SER A 194 5.02 -7.36 13.96
C SER A 194 3.69 -7.96 14.42
N GLY A 195 2.88 -7.20 15.17
CA GLY A 195 1.55 -7.64 15.62
C GLY A 195 0.57 -7.82 14.47
N LEU A 196 0.46 -6.80 13.60
CA LEU A 196 -0.38 -6.89 12.40
C LEU A 196 0.11 -7.99 11.44
N TYR A 197 1.44 -8.09 11.26
CA TYR A 197 2.05 -9.12 10.44
C TYR A 197 1.69 -10.53 10.94
N ALA A 198 1.80 -10.79 12.24
CA ALA A 198 1.44 -12.08 12.84
C ALA A 198 -0.05 -12.42 12.65
N ILE A 199 -0.94 -11.42 12.72
CA ILE A 199 -2.38 -11.61 12.48
C ILE A 199 -2.63 -11.97 11.01
N LEU A 200 -2.05 -11.22 10.07
CA LEU A 200 -2.19 -11.50 8.64
C LEU A 200 -1.58 -12.85 8.25
N GLU A 201 -0.47 -13.22 8.89
CA GLU A 201 0.16 -14.53 8.73
C GLU A 201 -0.74 -15.68 9.21
N ASN A 202 -1.52 -15.48 10.28
CA ASN A 202 -2.51 -16.47 10.70
C ASN A 202 -3.65 -16.62 9.69
N VAL A 203 -4.14 -15.51 9.13
CA VAL A 203 -5.14 -15.53 8.05
C VAL A 203 -4.59 -16.26 6.81
N SER A 204 -3.36 -15.92 6.43
CA SER A 204 -2.62 -16.55 5.35
C SER A 204 -2.54 -18.07 5.51
N LYS A 205 -2.13 -18.55 6.69
CA LYS A 205 -2.00 -19.99 6.98
C LYS A 205 -3.32 -20.73 6.85
N ASP A 206 -4.44 -20.13 7.25
CA ASP A 206 -5.76 -20.72 7.05
C ASP A 206 -6.08 -20.85 5.54
N ILE A 207 -5.81 -19.81 4.76
CA ILE A 207 -6.02 -19.82 3.31
C ILE A 207 -5.14 -20.87 2.63
N ASP A 208 -3.85 -20.96 3.00
CA ASP A 208 -2.90 -21.91 2.42
C ASP A 208 -3.30 -23.38 2.72
N LYS A 209 -4.00 -23.62 3.84
CA LYS A 209 -4.59 -24.92 4.21
C LYS A 209 -5.94 -25.21 3.52
N GLY A 210 -6.43 -24.31 2.69
CA GLY A 210 -7.73 -24.43 2.03
C GLY A 210 -8.92 -24.03 2.90
N ILE A 211 -8.69 -23.39 4.04
CA ILE A 211 -9.73 -22.95 4.98
C ILE A 211 -10.15 -21.52 4.60
N TYR A 212 -10.94 -21.39 3.53
CA TYR A 212 -11.36 -20.09 2.98
C TYR A 212 -12.52 -19.47 3.77
N ARG A 213 -12.20 -18.67 4.79
CA ARG A 213 -13.21 -17.99 5.63
C ARG A 213 -13.52 -16.59 5.09
N TRP A 214 -14.52 -16.51 4.22
CA TRP A 214 -15.08 -15.25 3.72
C TRP A 214 -15.92 -14.57 4.80
N ARG A 215 -15.41 -13.47 5.34
CA ARG A 215 -15.95 -12.83 6.54
C ARG A 215 -16.61 -11.50 6.19
N THR A 216 -17.75 -11.23 6.81
CA THR A 216 -18.32 -9.88 6.84
C THR A 216 -17.52 -8.99 7.79
N PHE A 217 -17.77 -7.67 7.74
CA PHE A 217 -17.19 -6.71 8.70
C PHE A 217 -17.37 -7.18 10.16
N GLY A 218 -18.58 -7.58 10.54
CA GLY A 218 -18.87 -8.05 11.90
C GLY A 218 -18.10 -9.33 12.28
N GLN A 219 -17.87 -10.23 11.32
CA GLN A 219 -17.09 -11.44 11.55
C GLN A 219 -15.59 -11.15 11.68
N TRP A 220 -15.08 -10.15 10.96
CA TRP A 220 -13.72 -9.66 11.17
C TRP A 220 -13.54 -8.99 12.53
N ARG A 221 -14.49 -8.14 12.95
CA ARG A 221 -14.50 -7.55 14.29
C ARG A 221 -14.37 -8.62 15.37
N GLU A 222 -15.17 -9.69 15.29
CA GLU A 222 -15.10 -10.78 16.26
C GLU A 222 -13.77 -11.55 16.19
N TYR A 223 -13.24 -11.72 14.99
CA TYR A 223 -11.91 -12.30 14.79
C TYR A 223 -10.82 -11.47 15.49
N PHE A 224 -10.77 -10.15 15.27
CA PHE A 224 -9.81 -9.26 15.94
C PHE A 224 -10.01 -9.25 17.46
N ARG A 225 -11.24 -9.24 17.97
CA ARG A 225 -11.51 -9.38 19.41
C ARG A 225 -10.95 -10.66 20.00
N THR A 226 -10.91 -11.75 19.24
CA THR A 226 -10.41 -13.04 19.73
C THR A 226 -8.89 -13.09 19.65
N VAL A 227 -8.31 -12.71 18.51
CA VAL A 227 -6.87 -12.83 18.25
C VAL A 227 -6.06 -11.80 19.04
N CYS A 228 -6.57 -10.57 19.19
CA CYS A 228 -5.87 -9.49 19.89
C CYS A 228 -5.96 -9.60 21.43
N LYS A 229 -6.77 -10.51 21.99
CA LYS A 229 -6.87 -10.74 23.44
C LYS A 229 -5.71 -11.53 24.04
N GLY A 230 -5.03 -12.36 23.23
CA GLY A 230 -4.28 -13.49 23.76
C GLY A 230 -2.77 -13.48 23.65
N ILE A 231 -2.16 -12.67 22.76
CA ILE A 231 -0.76 -12.96 22.35
C ILE A 231 0.16 -11.73 22.33
N HIS A 232 -0.36 -10.52 22.15
CA HIS A 232 0.46 -9.32 22.05
C HIS A 232 -0.31 -8.17 22.66
N THR A 233 0.11 -7.63 23.80
CA THR A 233 -0.44 -6.36 24.29
C THR A 233 -0.15 -5.31 23.22
N ALA A 234 -1.16 -4.90 22.47
CA ALA A 234 -1.06 -3.73 21.62
C ALA A 234 -0.64 -2.55 22.50
N GLY A 235 0.34 -1.78 22.02
CA GLY A 235 0.62 -0.48 22.63
C GLY A 235 -0.62 0.42 22.55
N PRO A 236 -0.63 1.54 23.27
CA PRO A 236 -1.69 2.53 23.11
C PRO A 236 -1.83 2.91 21.63
N LYS A 237 -3.07 2.93 21.13
CA LYS A 237 -3.38 3.34 19.77
C LYS A 237 -3.12 4.85 19.68
N SER A 238 -2.38 5.28 18.66
CA SER A 238 -2.17 6.70 18.39
C SER A 238 -3.50 7.38 18.06
N THR A 239 -3.71 8.54 18.65
CA THR A 239 -4.84 9.43 18.43
C THR A 239 -4.48 10.54 17.45
N ASP A 240 -5.48 11.25 16.89
CA ASP A 240 -5.23 12.40 16.02
C ASP A 240 -4.42 13.49 16.73
N GLU A 241 -4.59 13.64 18.05
CA GLU A 241 -3.80 14.56 18.88
C GLU A 241 -2.32 14.12 18.95
N ASP A 242 -2.05 12.81 19.09
CA ASP A 242 -0.68 12.29 19.05
C ASP A 242 0.00 12.59 17.70
N PHE A 243 -0.76 12.54 16.60
CA PHE A 243 -0.24 12.90 15.27
C PHE A 243 0.02 14.40 15.12
N LEU A 244 -0.83 15.26 15.69
CA LEU A 244 -0.64 16.71 15.70
C LEU A 244 0.59 17.12 16.52
N VAL A 245 0.70 16.60 17.74
CA VAL A 245 1.84 16.85 18.63
C VAL A 245 3.11 16.27 18.03
N GLY A 246 3.04 15.01 17.55
CA GLY A 246 4.14 14.35 16.87
C GLY A 246 4.60 15.10 15.62
N GLY A 247 3.67 15.63 14.82
CA GLY A 247 3.96 16.46 13.65
C GLY A 247 4.70 17.74 14.02
N THR A 248 4.25 18.44 15.07
CA THR A 248 4.92 19.66 15.56
C THR A 248 6.34 19.36 16.06
N ILE A 249 6.51 18.31 16.87
CA ILE A 249 7.84 17.87 17.33
C ILE A 249 8.72 17.48 16.15
N PHE A 250 8.15 16.79 15.16
CA PHE A 250 8.86 16.34 13.98
C PHE A 250 9.32 17.52 13.11
N ASP A 251 8.47 18.52 12.88
CA ASP A 251 8.82 19.72 12.10
C ASP A 251 9.92 20.53 12.80
N HIS A 252 9.91 20.58 14.13
CA HIS A 252 10.99 21.20 14.91
C HIS A 252 12.30 20.40 14.85
N ALA A 253 12.23 19.07 14.96
CA ALA A 253 13.40 18.20 14.96
C ALA A 253 14.01 18.00 13.56
N PHE A 254 13.23 18.23 12.51
CA PHE A 254 13.61 18.04 11.10
C PHE A 254 13.22 19.27 10.24
N PRO A 255 13.88 20.43 10.46
CA PRO A 255 13.51 21.70 9.82
C PRO A 255 13.63 21.70 8.28
N VAL A 256 14.42 20.80 7.69
CA VAL A 256 14.61 20.71 6.23
C VAL A 256 13.45 19.94 5.60
N ASN A 257 12.50 20.61 4.96
CA ASN A 257 11.39 19.91 4.31
C ASN A 257 11.88 18.98 3.19
N TRP A 258 11.49 17.69 3.24
CA TRP A 258 11.77 16.71 2.18
C TRP A 258 10.61 16.57 1.18
N GLN A 259 9.46 17.18 1.47
CA GLN A 259 8.35 17.22 0.52
C GLN A 259 8.80 17.97 -0.74
N THR A 260 8.43 17.43 -1.90
CA THR A 260 8.73 17.98 -3.24
C THR A 260 10.22 18.17 -3.59
N VAL A 261 11.14 17.81 -2.69
CA VAL A 261 12.57 17.72 -2.99
C VAL A 261 12.83 16.48 -3.87
N ASN A 262 13.65 16.65 -4.90
CA ASN A 262 14.05 15.52 -5.73
C ASN A 262 14.79 14.49 -4.88
N VAL A 263 14.46 13.22 -5.05
CA VAL A 263 15.09 12.09 -4.35
C VAL A 263 16.62 12.12 -4.48
N ARG A 264 17.16 12.60 -5.61
CA ARG A 264 18.62 12.73 -5.84
C ARG A 264 19.28 13.87 -5.06
N ASP A 265 18.51 14.90 -4.71
CA ASP A 265 18.97 16.12 -4.05
C ASP A 265 18.70 16.09 -2.54
N LEU A 266 18.13 14.99 -2.03
CA LEU A 266 17.89 14.82 -0.61
C LEU A 266 19.23 14.64 0.14
N GLU A 267 19.57 15.63 0.95
CA GLU A 267 20.72 15.58 1.83
C GLU A 267 20.42 14.74 3.08
N ILE A 268 21.22 13.69 3.31
CA ILE A 268 21.24 12.87 4.53
C ILE A 268 22.60 13.13 5.18
N PRO A 269 22.70 13.69 6.40
CA PRO A 269 22.03 13.22 7.61
C PRO A 269 21.53 14.38 8.50
N GLU A 270 20.23 14.68 8.43
CA GLU A 270 19.58 15.55 9.41
C GLU A 270 19.65 14.85 10.78
N ARG A 271 20.53 15.31 11.67
CA ARG A 271 20.70 14.71 13.00
C ARG A 271 19.51 15.12 13.85
N PHE A 272 18.88 14.14 14.50
CA PHE A 272 17.86 14.41 15.50
C PHE A 272 18.51 15.19 16.65
N GLU A 273 18.12 16.46 16.81
CA GLU A 273 18.46 17.27 17.97
C GLU A 273 17.27 17.22 18.94
N PRO A 274 17.30 16.40 20.00
CA PRO A 274 16.25 16.41 20.99
C PRO A 274 16.17 17.79 21.62
N THR A 275 15.02 18.45 21.52
CA THR A 275 14.75 19.66 22.28
C THR A 275 14.93 19.34 23.76
N SER A 276 15.90 20.01 24.38
CA SER A 276 16.13 19.95 25.81
C SER A 276 14.97 20.67 26.50
N ASN A 277 14.05 19.94 27.09
CA ASN A 277 13.11 20.47 28.08
C ASN A 277 13.72 20.35 29.47
#